data_AF-A0A8E2AG70-F1
#
_entry.id   AF-A0A8E2AG70-F1
#
_cell.length_a   1.000
_cell.length_b   1.000
_cell.length_c   1.000
_cell.angle_alpha   90.00
_cell.angle_beta   90.00
_cell.angle_gamma   90.00
#
_symmetry.space_group_name_H-M   'P 1'
#
loop_
_entity.id
_entity.type
_entity.pdbx_description
1 polymer ?
#
loop_
_entity_poly.entity_id
_entity_poly.type
_entity_poly.pdbx_seq_one_letter_code
_entity_poly.pdbx_strand_id
1 'polypeptide(L)'
;SVSGRWMSAIEMAQDFAGLPARTALESVRLKESSLDLYLPEHHHVESVHFTFSGGQPLIPALAVIQTPHHEYYILRDNGMQIGCEEENVAEVWREVLSCDASGRSLSR
;
A
#
# COMPACT_ATOMS: atom_id res chain seq x y z
N SER A 1 -10.51 -26.27 8.02
CA SER A 1 -9.73 -25.60 6.96
C SER A 1 -8.66 -26.55 6.46
N VAL A 2 -8.51 -26.66 5.13
CA VAL A 2 -7.60 -27.63 4.46
C VAL A 2 -6.38 -26.93 3.83
N SER A 3 -5.99 -25.77 4.33
CA SER A 3 -4.71 -25.16 3.96
C SER A 3 -3.63 -25.78 4.83
N GLY A 4 -2.70 -26.52 4.23
CA GLY A 4 -1.51 -27.04 4.91
C GLY A 4 -0.66 -25.93 5.52
N ARG A 5 0.44 -26.30 6.21
CA ARG A 5 1.38 -25.30 6.72
C ARG A 5 2.01 -24.54 5.55
N TRP A 6 2.24 -23.25 5.71
CA TRP A 6 3.07 -22.50 4.78
C TRP A 6 4.50 -23.04 4.82
N MET A 7 5.08 -23.27 3.63
CA MET A 7 6.46 -23.73 3.46
C MET A 7 7.15 -22.82 2.45
N SER A 8 8.39 -22.46 2.72
CA SER A 8 9.27 -21.81 1.76
C SER A 8 9.57 -22.73 0.57
N ALA A 9 10.06 -22.16 -0.55
CA ALA A 9 10.46 -22.94 -1.72
C ALA A 9 11.53 -24.00 -1.39
N ILE A 10 12.42 -23.69 -0.43
CA ILE A 10 13.45 -24.61 0.04
C ILE A 10 12.84 -25.74 0.87
N GLU A 11 11.88 -25.45 1.74
CA GLU A 11 11.17 -26.45 2.54
C GLU A 11 10.34 -27.39 1.65
N MET A 12 9.66 -26.86 0.62
CA MET A 12 8.94 -27.67 -0.36
C MET A 12 9.88 -28.60 -1.15
N ALA A 13 11.05 -28.10 -1.56
CA ALA A 13 12.05 -28.91 -2.25
C ALA A 13 12.65 -30.01 -1.36
N GLN A 14 12.85 -29.72 -0.06
CA GLN A 14 13.32 -30.70 0.92
C GLN A 14 12.28 -31.79 1.21
N ASP A 15 11.01 -31.41 1.35
CA ASP A 15 9.90 -32.34 1.56
C ASP A 15 9.71 -33.26 0.34
N PHE A 16 9.78 -32.69 -0.88
CA PHE A 16 9.75 -33.47 -2.12
C PHE A 16 10.94 -34.45 -2.24
N ALA A 17 12.11 -34.04 -1.77
CA ALA A 17 13.32 -34.88 -1.78
C ALA A 17 13.34 -35.94 -0.65
N GLY A 18 12.31 -36.01 0.21
CA GLY A 18 12.24 -36.94 1.34
C GLY A 18 13.33 -36.72 2.40
N LEU A 19 13.93 -35.52 2.43
CA LEU A 19 14.97 -35.18 3.38
C LEU A 19 14.35 -34.84 4.74
N PRO A 20 14.99 -35.24 5.86
CA PRO A 20 14.48 -34.90 7.18
C PRO A 20 14.43 -33.38 7.33
N ALA A 21 13.29 -32.87 7.81
CA ALA A 21 13.12 -31.46 8.12
C ALA A 21 14.24 -31.04 9.07
N ARG A 22 15.18 -30.22 8.57
CA ARG A 22 16.21 -29.64 9.42
C ARG A 22 15.45 -28.78 10.43
N THR A 23 15.53 -29.12 11.71
CA THR A 23 15.02 -28.32 12.82
C THR A 23 15.37 -26.88 12.52
N ALA A 24 14.33 -26.08 12.28
CA ALA A 24 14.43 -24.74 11.76
C ALA A 24 15.53 -23.99 12.51
N LEU A 25 16.62 -23.67 11.81
CA LEU A 25 17.31 -22.42 12.09
C LEU A 25 16.21 -21.39 12.12
N GLU A 26 16.07 -20.73 13.28
CA GLU A 26 15.03 -19.76 13.60
C GLU A 26 14.49 -19.16 12.33
N SER A 27 13.20 -19.41 12.08
CA SER A 27 12.47 -18.80 10.99
C SER A 27 12.87 -17.33 10.98
N VAL A 28 13.75 -16.95 10.07
CA VAL A 28 13.88 -15.57 9.65
C VAL A 28 12.51 -15.36 9.07
N ARG A 29 11.58 -14.88 9.90
CA ARG A 29 10.31 -14.34 9.44
C ARG A 29 10.79 -13.35 8.40
N LEU A 30 10.67 -13.73 7.13
CA LEU A 30 10.90 -12.84 6.02
C LEU A 30 9.96 -11.70 6.36
N LYS A 31 10.54 -10.60 6.84
CA LYS A 31 9.80 -9.40 7.18
C LYS A 31 8.97 -9.15 5.93
N GLU A 32 7.65 -9.26 6.04
CA GLU A 32 6.76 -8.94 4.92
C GLU A 32 7.26 -7.62 4.39
N SER A 33 7.64 -7.60 3.11
CA SER A 33 8.15 -6.40 2.47
C SER A 33 7.09 -5.34 2.67
N SER A 34 7.34 -4.41 3.60
CA SER A 34 6.42 -3.34 3.91
C SER A 34 6.37 -2.47 2.67
N LEU A 35 5.29 -2.62 1.91
CA LEU A 35 5.13 -1.89 0.67
C LEU A 35 4.84 -0.44 1.03
N ASP A 36 5.80 0.44 0.79
CA ASP A 36 5.69 1.84 1.19
C ASP A 36 4.79 2.66 0.25
N LEU A 37 4.72 2.28 -1.04
CA LEU A 37 3.87 2.88 -2.07
C LEU A 37 3.76 1.96 -3.29
N TYR A 38 2.53 1.72 -3.76
CA TYR A 38 2.26 1.07 -5.05
C TYR A 38 1.69 2.08 -6.05
N LEU A 39 2.23 2.09 -7.27
CA LEU A 39 1.73 2.90 -8.38
C LEU A 39 1.35 1.98 -9.55
N PRO A 40 0.10 2.02 -10.02
CA PRO A 40 -0.31 1.21 -11.16
C PRO A 40 0.36 1.67 -12.47
N GLU A 41 0.72 0.72 -13.35
CA GLU A 41 1.39 0.99 -14.65
C GLU A 41 0.61 1.92 -15.59
N HIS A 42 -0.70 2.07 -15.39
CA HIS A 42 -1.59 2.75 -16.35
C HIS A 42 -1.61 4.29 -16.23
N HIS A 43 -0.93 4.88 -15.25
CA HIS A 43 -0.81 6.33 -15.14
C HIS A 43 0.57 6.78 -15.63
N HIS A 44 0.63 7.74 -16.56
CA HIS A 44 1.86 8.52 -16.81
C HIS A 44 2.09 9.44 -15.61
N VAL A 45 2.58 8.86 -14.51
CA VAL A 45 2.88 9.59 -13.28
C VAL A 45 4.07 10.51 -13.53
N GLU A 46 3.85 11.81 -13.44
CA GLU A 46 4.90 12.81 -13.53
C GLU A 46 5.53 13.08 -12.15
N SER A 47 4.70 13.14 -11.11
CA SER A 47 5.17 13.34 -9.73
C SER A 47 4.24 12.73 -8.69
N VAL A 48 4.77 12.52 -7.49
CA VAL A 48 4.05 12.00 -6.33
C VAL A 48 4.29 12.92 -5.14
N HIS A 49 3.21 13.30 -4.46
CA HIS A 49 3.23 14.22 -3.32
C HIS A 49 2.63 13.55 -2.09
N PHE A 50 3.30 13.73 -0.95
CA PHE A 50 2.79 13.34 0.37
C PHE A 50 2.25 14.53 1.17
N THR A 51 2.12 15.67 0.49
CA THR A 51 1.66 16.94 1.05
C THR A 51 0.58 17.50 0.15
N PHE A 52 -0.43 18.12 0.77
CA PHE A 52 -1.44 18.88 0.07
C PHE A 52 -0.90 20.24 -0.41
N SER A 53 -1.60 20.85 -1.38
CA SER A 53 -1.36 22.20 -1.90
C SER A 53 -1.33 23.23 -0.77
N GLY A 54 -0.12 23.63 -0.37
CA GLY A 54 0.14 24.44 0.84
C GLY A 54 1.16 23.83 1.80
N GLY A 55 1.76 22.68 1.46
CA GLY A 55 2.87 22.06 2.18
C GLY A 55 2.46 21.32 3.47
N GLN A 56 1.16 21.17 3.71
CA GLN A 56 0.65 20.41 4.85
C GLN A 56 0.68 18.90 4.56
N PRO A 57 1.10 18.06 5.51
CA PRO A 57 1.22 16.62 5.28
C PRO A 57 -0.15 15.95 5.11
N LEU A 58 -0.22 15.01 4.16
CA LEU A 58 -1.33 14.07 4.04
C LEU A 58 -1.23 13.00 5.14
N ILE A 59 -2.33 12.30 5.41
CA ILE A 59 -2.27 11.13 6.27
C ILE A 59 -1.35 10.05 5.67
N PRO A 60 -0.70 9.21 6.49
CA PRO A 60 0.25 8.21 5.99
C PRO A 60 -0.31 7.18 5.02
N ALA A 61 -1.64 7.04 4.92
CA ALA A 61 -2.29 6.14 3.97
C ALA A 61 -2.44 6.74 2.56
N LEU A 62 -2.24 8.05 2.39
CA LEU A 62 -2.52 8.77 1.15
C LEU A 62 -1.27 9.32 0.47
N ALA A 63 -1.36 9.39 -0.85
CA ALA A 63 -0.49 10.16 -1.71
C ALA A 63 -1.32 10.84 -2.79
N VAL A 64 -0.80 11.93 -3.35
CA VAL A 64 -1.34 12.57 -4.54
C VAL A 64 -0.40 12.25 -5.70
N ILE A 65 -0.95 11.77 -6.80
CA ILE A 65 -0.21 11.60 -8.05
C ILE A 65 -0.59 12.71 -9.00
N GLN A 66 0.41 13.29 -9.64
CA GLN A 66 0.23 14.26 -10.70
C GLN A 66 0.45 13.58 -12.05
N THR A 67 -0.52 13.73 -12.94
CA THR A 67 -0.44 13.34 -14.34
C THR A 67 -0.46 14.62 -15.20
N PRO A 68 -0.17 14.55 -16.51
CA PRO A 68 -0.11 15.75 -17.36
C PRO A 68 -1.39 16.60 -17.39
N HIS A 69 -2.52 16.00 -17.02
CA HIS A 69 -3.84 16.65 -17.11
C HIS A 69 -4.59 16.70 -15.79
N HIS A 70 -4.25 15.83 -14.84
CA HIS A 70 -5.04 15.65 -13.62
C HIS A 70 -4.19 15.28 -12.41
N GLU A 71 -4.64 15.72 -11.24
CA GLU A 71 -4.18 15.23 -9.95
C GLU A 71 -5.17 14.23 -9.34
N TYR A 72 -4.65 13.12 -8.82
CA TYR A 72 -5.45 12.06 -8.20
C TYR A 72 -4.98 11.77 -6.79
N TYR A 73 -5.94 11.53 -5.89
CA TYR A 73 -5.68 11.02 -4.55
C TYR A 73 -5.69 9.50 -4.60
N ILE A 74 -4.62 8.86 -4.13
CA ILE A 74 -4.47 7.41 -4.13
C ILE A 74 -4.18 6.87 -2.72
N LEU A 75 -4.59 5.62 -2.50
CA LEU A 75 -4.11 4.84 -1.36
C LEU A 75 -2.69 4.33 -1.63
N ARG A 76 -1.81 4.45 -0.65
CA ARG A 76 -0.40 4.06 -0.80
C ARG A 76 -0.18 2.55 -0.87
N ASP A 77 -1.05 1.78 -0.23
CA ASP A 77 -0.94 0.32 -0.13
C ASP A 77 -1.17 -0.39 -1.48
N ASN A 78 -2.08 0.12 -2.31
CA ASN A 78 -2.54 -0.55 -3.52
C ASN A 78 -2.69 0.39 -4.74
N GLY A 79 -2.42 1.68 -4.59
CA GLY A 79 -2.49 2.67 -5.67
C GLY A 79 -3.91 2.97 -6.15
N MET A 80 -4.94 2.57 -5.41
CA MET A 80 -6.33 2.82 -5.77
C MET A 80 -6.65 4.31 -5.69
N GLN A 81 -7.22 4.84 -6.77
CA GLN A 81 -7.74 6.19 -6.81
C GLN A 81 -9.00 6.30 -5.95
N ILE A 82 -9.01 7.30 -5.07
CA ILE A 82 -10.10 7.59 -4.14
C ILE A 82 -10.59 9.05 -4.24
N GLY A 83 -10.03 9.81 -5.19
CA GLY A 83 -10.33 11.21 -5.39
C GLY A 83 -9.58 11.80 -6.58
N CYS A 84 -9.95 13.02 -6.94
CA CYS A 84 -9.35 13.82 -8.00
C CYS A 84 -9.28 15.30 -7.59
N GLU A 85 -8.72 16.15 -8.42
CA GLU A 85 -8.61 17.60 -8.19
C GLU A 85 -9.97 18.31 -8.00
N GLU A 86 -11.03 17.85 -8.68
CA GLU A 86 -12.34 18.50 -8.59
C GLU A 86 -13.11 18.09 -7.32
N GLU A 87 -13.08 16.81 -6.98
CA GLU A 87 -13.87 16.25 -5.88
C GLU A 87 -13.08 16.09 -4.58
N ASN A 88 -11.75 16.25 -4.65
CA ASN A 88 -10.81 15.91 -3.59
C ASN A 88 -10.99 14.44 -3.12
N VAL A 89 -10.65 14.11 -1.86
CA VAL A 89 -10.90 12.77 -1.31
C VAL A 89 -12.41 12.54 -1.20
N ALA A 90 -12.91 11.49 -1.87
CA ALA A 90 -14.33 11.15 -1.89
C ALA A 90 -14.89 10.88 -0.49
N GLU A 91 -16.16 11.21 -0.28
CA GLU A 91 -16.80 11.23 1.04
C GLU A 91 -16.67 9.93 1.82
N VAL A 92 -16.94 8.80 1.16
CA VAL A 92 -16.82 7.46 1.77
C VAL A 92 -15.41 7.20 2.32
N TRP A 93 -14.39 7.67 1.62
CA TRP A 93 -12.99 7.47 2.02
C TRP A 93 -12.57 8.40 3.15
N ARG A 94 -13.13 9.61 3.20
CA ARG A 94 -12.91 10.53 4.34
C ARG A 94 -13.36 9.92 5.66
N GLU A 95 -14.50 9.23 5.66
CA GLU A 95 -15.02 8.54 6.84
C GLU A 95 -14.13 7.35 7.23
N VAL A 96 -13.77 6.51 6.26
CA VAL A 96 -12.94 5.31 6.48
C VAL A 96 -11.55 5.68 6.99
N LEU A 97 -10.93 6.72 6.41
CA LEU A 97 -9.57 7.14 6.73
C LEU A 97 -9.52 8.18 7.86
N SER A 98 -10.67 8.67 8.33
CA SER A 98 -10.77 9.74 9.32
C SER A 98 -9.99 11.01 8.90
N CYS A 99 -10.08 11.37 7.62
CA CYS A 99 -9.43 12.54 7.05
C CYS A 99 -10.44 13.56 6.50
N ASP A 100 -10.00 14.80 6.31
CA ASP A 100 -10.79 15.83 5.63
C ASP A 100 -10.77 15.65 4.09
N ALA A 101 -11.45 16.56 3.38
CA ALA A 101 -11.49 16.53 1.91
C ALA A 101 -10.08 16.61 1.29
N SER A 102 -9.17 17.36 1.89
CA SER A 102 -7.78 17.47 1.44
C SER A 102 -6.88 16.29 1.85
N GLY A 103 -7.42 15.24 2.48
CA GLY A 103 -6.65 14.08 2.92
C GLY A 103 -5.80 14.31 4.17
N ARG A 104 -6.12 15.35 4.96
CA ARG A 104 -5.44 15.65 6.23
C ARG A 104 -6.18 14.99 7.39
N SER A 105 -5.44 14.65 8.45
CA SER A 105 -6.05 14.08 9.65
C SER A 105 -7.07 15.05 10.26
N LEU A 106 -8.25 14.54 10.60
CA LEU A 106 -9.20 15.26 11.42
C LEU A 106 -8.62 15.31 12.85
N SER A 107 -8.00 16.43 13.23
CA SER A 107 -7.62 16.68 14.63
C SER A 107 -8.88 16.56 15.49
N ARG A 108 -8.92 15.56 16.37
CA ARG A 108 -9.85 15.56 17.51
C ARG A 108 -9.36 16.48 18.60
#